data_AF-A0A661G2U4-F1
#
_entry.id   AF-A0A661G2U4-F1
#
_cell.length_a   1.000
_cell.length_b   1.000
_cell.length_c   1.000
_cell.angle_alpha   90.00
_cell.angle_beta   90.00
_cell.angle_gamma   90.00
#
_symmetry.space_group_name_H-M   'P 1'
#
loop_
_entity.id
_entity.type
_entity.pdbx_description
1 polymer ?
#
loop_
_entity_poly.entity_id
_entity_poly.type
_entity_poly.pdbx_seq_one_letter_code
_entity_poly.pdbx_strand_id
1 'polypeptide(L)'
;MNLSRREFLHIMAAAGAAGLLPGAARAADPYDLPVFGNVGLLHYTDCHAQLMPIHYREPNVNLGIGDMKGRPPHLVGSHLLKHFGIAPGSAEAHAFTFLDFPEAAQRFGKVGGFAHLATLVKRLRAERPGSVLLDGGDTWQGSATAL
;
A
#
# COMPACT_ATOMS: atom_id res chain seq x y z
N MET A 1 -8.26 -4.53 -37.71
CA MET A 1 -7.61 -3.29 -38.16
C MET A 1 -6.10 -3.50 -37.98
N ASN A 2 -5.32 -3.59 -39.06
CA ASN A 2 -3.87 -3.77 -38.97
C ASN A 2 -3.20 -2.41 -39.03
N LEU A 3 -2.67 -1.95 -37.90
CA LEU A 3 -1.84 -0.74 -37.80
C LEU A 3 -0.39 -1.12 -38.07
N SER A 4 0.26 -0.45 -39.03
CA SER A 4 1.71 -0.56 -39.17
C SER A 4 2.41 0.13 -38.01
N ARG A 5 3.64 -0.30 -37.70
CA ARG A 5 4.49 0.32 -36.66
C ARG A 5 4.64 1.83 -36.87
N ARG A 6 4.72 2.28 -38.13
CA ARG A 6 4.89 3.70 -38.47
C ARG A 6 3.62 4.50 -38.19
N GLU A 7 2.46 3.98 -38.57
CA GLU A 7 1.17 4.63 -38.30
C GLU A 7 0.90 4.68 -36.79
N PHE A 8 1.22 3.61 -36.06
CA PHE A 8 1.14 3.62 -34.61
C PHE A 8 2.01 4.74 -33.99
N LEU A 9 3.27 4.89 -34.43
CA LEU A 9 4.15 5.95 -33.94
C LEU A 9 3.65 7.35 -34.31
N HIS A 10 3.12 7.55 -35.51
CA HIS A 10 2.54 8.83 -35.91
C HIS A 10 1.29 9.19 -35.09
N ILE A 11 0.42 8.22 -34.82
CA ILE A 11 -0.76 8.41 -33.97
C ILE A 11 -0.34 8.75 -32.54
N MET A 12 0.65 8.05 -31.98
CA MET A 12 1.17 8.33 -30.64
C MET A 12 1.84 9.71 -30.56
N ALA A 13 2.58 10.12 -31.60
CA ALA A 13 3.20 11.44 -31.65
C ALA A 13 2.16 12.56 -31.76
N ALA A 14 1.14 12.39 -32.61
CA ALA A 14 0.03 13.33 -32.74
C ALA A 14 -0.79 13.42 -31.44
N ALA A 15 -1.07 12.29 -30.80
CA ALA A 15 -1.71 12.26 -29.48
C ALA A 15 -0.85 12.97 -28.42
N GLY A 16 0.48 12.83 -28.48
CA GLY A 16 1.40 13.51 -27.56
C GLY A 16 1.39 15.02 -27.73
N ALA A 17 1.48 15.50 -28.97
CA ALA A 17 1.38 16.92 -29.28
C ALA A 17 0.01 17.52 -28.92
N ALA A 18 -1.05 16.73 -29.02
CA ALA A 18 -2.41 17.12 -28.65
C ALA A 18 -2.70 17.01 -27.14
N GLY A 19 -1.73 16.57 -26.32
CA GLY A 19 -1.93 16.36 -24.87
C GLY A 19 -2.92 15.23 -24.54
N LEU A 20 -3.22 14.37 -25.51
CA LEU A 20 -4.12 13.22 -25.39
C LEU A 20 -3.38 11.96 -24.93
N LEU A 21 -2.05 11.98 -24.87
CA LEU A 21 -1.32 10.96 -24.14
C LEU A 21 -1.64 11.11 -22.65
N PRO A 22 -1.85 10.01 -21.91
CA PRO A 22 -1.92 10.08 -20.47
C PRO A 22 -0.64 10.76 -19.98
N GLY A 23 -0.77 11.97 -19.42
CA GLY A 23 0.33 12.58 -18.72
C GLY A 23 0.77 11.62 -17.62
N ALA A 24 2.08 11.47 -17.42
CA ALA A 24 2.60 10.83 -16.23
C ALA A 24 2.30 11.74 -15.03
N ALA A 25 1.04 11.77 -14.60
CA ALA A 25 0.66 12.29 -13.30
C ALA A 25 1.42 11.42 -12.30
N ARG A 26 2.53 11.97 -11.81
CA ARG A 26 3.35 11.32 -10.81
C ARG A 26 2.50 11.33 -9.55
N ALA A 27 2.02 10.14 -9.17
CA ALA A 27 1.29 9.99 -7.92
C ALA A 27 2.14 10.60 -6.79
N ALA A 28 1.51 11.37 -5.90
CA ALA A 28 2.19 11.89 -4.72
C ALA A 28 2.81 10.71 -3.97
N ASP A 29 4.06 10.85 -3.56
CA ASP A 29 4.77 9.81 -2.83
C ASP A 29 4.26 9.81 -1.38
N PRO A 30 3.55 8.76 -0.93
CA PRO A 30 2.96 8.74 0.41
C PRO A 30 4.02 8.72 1.52
N TYR A 31 5.29 8.49 1.18
CA TYR A 31 6.40 8.47 2.11
C TYR A 31 7.19 9.79 2.18
N ASP A 32 6.83 10.79 1.37
CA ASP A 32 7.40 12.14 1.47
C ASP A 32 6.71 12.92 2.60
N LEU A 33 7.14 12.65 3.84
CA LEU A 33 6.53 13.17 5.06
C LEU A 33 7.44 14.24 5.71
N PRO A 34 6.88 15.36 6.19
CA PRO A 34 7.67 16.34 6.93
C PRO A 34 8.17 15.75 8.26
N VAL A 35 9.42 16.06 8.60
CA VAL A 35 9.99 15.66 9.90
C VAL A 35 9.30 16.45 11.02
N PHE A 36 8.81 15.74 12.04
CA PHE A 36 8.09 16.34 13.18
C PHE A 36 8.41 15.66 14.52
N GLY A 37 8.42 16.44 15.61
CA GLY A 37 8.62 15.94 16.97
C GLY A 37 10.05 15.46 17.27
N ASN A 38 10.25 14.87 18.46
CA ASN A 38 11.59 14.53 18.98
C ASN A 38 12.01 13.07 18.73
N VAL A 39 11.05 12.17 18.54
CA VAL A 39 11.29 10.73 18.39
C VAL A 39 10.80 10.27 17.03
N GLY A 40 11.67 9.59 16.29
CA GLY A 40 11.29 8.86 15.07
C GLY A 40 11.08 7.39 15.41
N LEU A 41 9.85 6.91 15.31
CA LEU A 41 9.52 5.51 15.55
C LEU A 41 8.99 4.88 14.26
N LEU A 42 9.70 3.87 13.77
CA LEU A 42 9.28 2.98 12.70
C LEU A 42 8.86 1.66 13.35
N HIS A 43 7.69 1.13 12.99
CA HIS A 43 7.16 -0.09 13.59
C HIS A 43 6.53 -0.99 12.53
N TYR A 44 6.80 -2.28 12.63
CA TYR A 44 6.09 -3.34 11.90
C TYR A 44 5.90 -4.54 12.82
N THR A 45 4.96 -5.42 12.49
CA THR A 45 4.62 -6.61 13.28
C THR A 45 3.97 -7.66 12.39
N ASP A 46 3.90 -8.89 12.87
CA ASP A 46 3.10 -9.98 12.30
C ASP A 46 3.43 -10.23 10.81
N CYS A 47 4.71 -10.11 10.44
CA CYS A 47 5.08 -10.29 9.04
C CYS A 47 4.98 -11.76 8.60
N HIS A 48 4.90 -12.69 9.55
CA HIS A 48 4.76 -14.12 9.35
C HIS A 48 5.72 -14.69 8.29
N ALA A 49 7.00 -14.31 8.40
CA ALA A 49 8.06 -14.66 7.46
C ALA A 49 7.71 -14.39 5.98
N GLN A 50 6.86 -13.42 5.65
CA GLN A 50 6.54 -13.08 4.26
C GLN A 50 7.68 -12.28 3.62
N LEU A 51 8.76 -12.98 3.26
CA LEU A 51 9.97 -12.37 2.67
C LEU A 51 9.68 -11.76 1.29
N MET A 52 8.76 -12.36 0.53
CA MET A 52 8.37 -11.93 -0.80
C MET A 52 7.04 -11.16 -0.76
N PRO A 53 6.79 -10.22 -1.69
CA PRO A 53 5.50 -9.55 -1.77
C PRO A 53 4.33 -10.52 -1.98
N ILE A 54 3.19 -10.24 -1.34
CA ILE A 54 1.97 -11.06 -1.39
C ILE A 54 0.72 -10.23 -1.68
N HIS A 55 -0.37 -10.89 -2.09
CA HIS A 55 -1.71 -10.31 -2.03
C HIS A 55 -2.31 -10.63 -0.66
N TYR A 56 -2.53 -9.61 0.16
CA TYR A 56 -3.11 -9.75 1.49
C TYR A 56 -4.45 -9.02 1.53
N ARG A 57 -5.53 -9.74 1.84
CA ARG A 57 -6.90 -9.20 1.87
C ARG A 57 -7.39 -9.14 3.32
N GLU A 58 -7.80 -7.96 3.74
CA GLU A 58 -8.41 -7.74 5.05
C GLU A 58 -9.72 -8.55 5.25
N PRO A 59 -10.13 -8.84 6.49
CA PRO A 59 -11.37 -9.55 6.76
C PRO A 59 -12.60 -8.71 6.34
N ASN A 60 -13.63 -9.38 5.83
CA ASN A 60 -14.92 -8.75 5.54
C ASN A 60 -15.89 -8.76 6.72
N VAL A 61 -15.56 -9.47 7.78
CA VAL A 61 -16.33 -9.52 9.03
C VAL A 61 -15.34 -9.49 10.19
N ASN A 62 -15.54 -8.54 11.11
CA ASN A 62 -14.86 -8.50 12.40
C ASN A 62 -15.89 -8.05 13.45
N LEU A 63 -16.18 -8.90 14.43
CA LEU A 63 -17.30 -8.70 15.36
C LEU A 63 -16.78 -8.21 16.71
N GLY A 64 -17.09 -6.95 17.03
CA GLY A 64 -16.88 -6.40 18.38
C GLY A 64 -18.06 -6.74 19.30
N ILE A 65 -17.77 -7.21 20.51
CA ILE A 65 -18.77 -7.61 21.51
C ILE A 65 -18.79 -6.60 22.66
N GLY A 66 -19.97 -6.36 23.23
CA GLY A 66 -20.15 -5.42 24.34
C GLY A 66 -19.67 -4.01 23.96
N ASP A 67 -18.81 -3.45 24.80
CA ASP A 67 -18.27 -2.10 24.62
C ASP A 67 -17.38 -1.94 23.38
N MET A 68 -16.95 -3.04 22.75
CA MET A 68 -16.15 -3.01 21.52
C MET A 68 -17.01 -2.92 20.24
N LYS A 69 -18.33 -3.01 20.35
CA LYS A 69 -19.23 -2.93 19.19
C LYS A 69 -19.07 -1.58 18.47
N GLY A 70 -18.74 -1.63 17.18
CA GLY A 70 -18.57 -0.43 16.35
C GLY A 70 -17.33 0.40 16.70
N ARG A 71 -16.33 -0.19 17.35
CA ARG A 71 -15.04 0.45 17.64
C ARG A 71 -13.91 -0.24 16.87
N PRO A 72 -12.86 0.48 16.47
CA PRO A 72 -11.60 -0.16 16.06
C PRO A 72 -11.11 -1.13 17.14
N PRO A 73 -10.53 -2.29 16.78
CA PRO A 73 -10.22 -2.75 15.42
C PRO A 73 -11.38 -3.47 14.68
N HIS A 74 -12.61 -3.46 15.21
CA HIS A 74 -13.75 -4.20 14.65
C HIS A 74 -14.52 -3.48 13.53
N LEU A 75 -13.99 -2.36 13.03
CA LEU A 75 -14.54 -1.70 11.86
C LEU A 75 -13.95 -2.33 10.60
N VAL A 76 -14.79 -2.63 9.61
CA VAL A 76 -14.37 -3.20 8.33
C VAL A 76 -15.02 -2.47 7.16
N GLY A 77 -14.40 -2.57 5.97
CA GLY A 77 -14.94 -2.03 4.72
C GLY A 77 -15.28 -0.53 4.83
N SER A 78 -16.46 -0.15 4.36
CA SER A 78 -16.89 1.26 4.29
C SER A 78 -16.96 1.95 5.66
N HIS A 79 -17.20 1.19 6.73
CA HIS A 79 -17.22 1.73 8.10
C HIS A 79 -15.81 2.12 8.56
N LEU A 80 -14.80 1.31 8.24
CA LEU A 80 -13.40 1.64 8.50
C LEU A 80 -13.00 2.88 7.70
N LEU A 81 -13.30 2.91 6.40
CA LEU A 81 -13.00 4.06 5.53
C LEU A 81 -13.60 5.36 6.07
N LYS A 82 -14.88 5.32 6.46
CA LYS A 82 -15.57 6.48 7.03
C LYS A 82 -14.96 6.93 8.34
N HIS A 83 -14.59 6.00 9.22
CA HIS A 83 -14.04 6.33 10.55
C HIS A 83 -12.67 7.02 10.46
N PHE A 84 -11.81 6.56 9.56
CA PHE A 84 -10.45 7.10 9.39
C PHE A 84 -10.32 8.13 8.27
N GLY A 85 -11.41 8.48 7.59
CA GLY A 85 -11.39 9.47 6.50
C GLY A 85 -10.64 9.00 5.25
N ILE A 86 -10.59 7.70 5.00
CA ILE A 86 -9.87 7.12 3.86
C ILE A 86 -10.77 7.18 2.62
N ALA A 87 -10.24 7.74 1.52
CA ALA A 87 -10.96 7.82 0.26
C ALA A 87 -11.17 6.42 -0.35
N PRO A 88 -12.40 6.05 -0.79
CA PRO A 88 -12.63 4.80 -1.51
C PRO A 88 -11.79 4.69 -2.79
N GLY A 89 -11.36 3.47 -3.15
CA GLY A 89 -10.58 3.21 -4.36
C GLY A 89 -9.15 3.77 -4.37
N SER A 90 -8.65 4.22 -3.21
CA SER A 90 -7.26 4.65 -2.97
C SER A 90 -6.33 3.47 -2.67
N ALA A 91 -5.03 3.73 -2.64
CA ALA A 91 -4.04 2.73 -2.22
C ALA A 91 -4.20 2.38 -0.73
N GLU A 92 -4.56 3.34 0.12
CA GLU A 92 -4.88 3.08 1.53
C GLU A 92 -6.14 2.23 1.67
N ALA A 93 -7.17 2.45 0.85
CA ALA A 93 -8.37 1.62 0.87
C ALA A 93 -8.06 0.16 0.49
N HIS A 94 -7.15 -0.07 -0.46
CA HIS A 94 -6.65 -1.41 -0.82
C HIS A 94 -5.84 -2.04 0.32
N ALA A 95 -5.03 -1.25 1.02
CA ALA A 95 -4.21 -1.73 2.13
C ALA A 95 -5.03 -2.10 3.38
N PHE A 96 -6.14 -1.40 3.64
CA PHE A 96 -6.88 -1.52 4.91
C PHE A 96 -8.30 -2.09 4.77
N THR A 97 -8.74 -2.46 3.58
CA THR A 97 -10.08 -3.05 3.41
C THR A 97 -10.11 -4.16 2.37
N PHE A 98 -11.18 -4.95 2.43
CA PHE A 98 -11.47 -6.00 1.47
C PHE A 98 -12.23 -5.52 0.23
N LEU A 99 -12.61 -4.24 0.19
CA LEU A 99 -13.47 -3.67 -0.84
C LEU A 99 -12.76 -3.70 -2.19
N ASP A 100 -13.44 -4.20 -3.21
CA ASP A 100 -12.94 -4.25 -4.60
C ASP A 100 -11.55 -4.92 -4.71
N PHE A 101 -11.25 -5.88 -3.82
CA PHE A 101 -9.91 -6.44 -3.69
C PHE A 101 -9.35 -7.05 -4.99
N PRO A 102 -10.11 -7.82 -5.80
CA PRO A 102 -9.58 -8.35 -7.06
C PRO A 102 -9.12 -7.25 -8.03
N GLU A 103 -9.93 -6.20 -8.19
CA GLU A 103 -9.65 -5.06 -9.06
C GLU A 103 -8.51 -4.20 -8.51
N ALA A 104 -8.53 -3.94 -7.20
CA ALA A 104 -7.50 -3.16 -6.50
C ALA A 104 -6.15 -3.89 -6.47
N ALA A 105 -6.14 -5.22 -6.30
CA ALA A 105 -4.94 -6.05 -6.36
C ALA A 105 -4.29 -6.03 -7.76
N GLN A 106 -5.08 -5.96 -8.82
CA GLN A 106 -4.56 -5.79 -10.19
C GLN A 106 -3.98 -4.38 -10.40
N ARG A 107 -4.62 -3.36 -9.82
CA ARG A 107 -4.21 -1.95 -9.96
C ARG A 107 -2.98 -1.58 -9.13
N PHE A 108 -2.97 -1.95 -7.85
CA PHE A 108 -1.96 -1.55 -6.87
C PHE A 108 -0.91 -2.64 -6.61
N GLY A 109 -1.20 -3.89 -6.98
CA GLY A 109 -0.26 -4.99 -6.89
C GLY A 109 -0.20 -5.64 -5.50
N LYS A 110 0.94 -6.29 -5.26
CA LYS A 110 1.26 -7.02 -4.03
C LYS A 110 1.82 -6.06 -2.98
N VAL A 111 1.55 -6.36 -1.71
CA VAL A 111 2.05 -5.61 -0.55
C VAL A 111 3.22 -6.35 0.11
N GLY A 112 3.99 -5.61 0.91
CA GLY A 112 5.07 -6.17 1.72
C GLY A 112 6.28 -6.63 0.90
N GLY A 113 6.96 -7.65 1.44
CA GLY A 113 8.26 -8.11 0.98
C GLY A 113 9.42 -7.36 1.64
N PHE A 114 10.43 -8.09 2.11
CA PHE A 114 11.51 -7.54 2.91
C PHE A 114 12.45 -6.62 2.11
N ALA A 115 12.57 -6.82 0.80
CA ALA A 115 13.31 -5.91 -0.06
C ALA A 115 12.67 -4.51 -0.10
N HIS A 116 11.34 -4.44 -0.22
CA HIS A 116 10.61 -3.18 -0.21
C HIS A 116 10.66 -2.52 1.18
N LEU A 117 10.40 -3.30 2.24
CA LEU A 117 10.47 -2.81 3.62
C LEU A 117 11.86 -2.26 3.95
N ALA A 118 12.93 -3.02 3.65
CA ALA A 118 14.30 -2.58 3.91
C ALA A 118 14.66 -1.31 3.13
N THR A 119 14.19 -1.17 1.89
CA THR A 119 14.39 0.04 1.08
C THR A 119 13.69 1.24 1.71
N LEU A 120 12.42 1.08 2.10
CA LEU A 120 11.65 2.13 2.76
C LEU A 120 12.27 2.54 4.11
N VAL A 121 12.64 1.57 4.95
CA VAL A 121 13.30 1.83 6.23
C VAL A 121 14.61 2.59 6.05
N LYS A 122 15.43 2.22 5.05
CA LYS A 122 16.68 2.93 4.75
C LYS A 122 16.42 4.38 4.36
N ARG A 123 15.43 4.62 3.51
CA ARG A 123 15.02 5.97 3.11
C ARG A 123 14.56 6.79 4.32
N LEU A 124 13.61 6.27 5.10
CA LEU A 124 13.05 6.98 6.26
C LEU A 124 14.11 7.28 7.34
N ARG A 125 15.08 6.37 7.53
CA ARG A 125 16.23 6.60 8.42
C ARG A 125 17.19 7.67 7.91
N ALA A 126 17.34 7.80 6.59
CA ALA A 126 18.18 8.84 5.99
C ALA A 126 17.51 10.22 6.12
N GLU A 127 16.19 10.29 5.94
CA GLU A 127 15.40 11.51 6.14
C GLU A 127 15.31 11.90 7.63
N ARG A 128 15.33 10.90 8.52
CA ARG A 128 15.31 11.11 9.98
C ARG A 128 16.39 10.30 10.70
N PRO A 129 17.63 10.82 10.77
CA PRO A 129 18.70 10.18 11.53
C PRO A 129 18.32 9.97 13.00
N GLY A 130 18.67 8.80 13.55
CA GLY A 130 18.35 8.42 14.93
C GLY A 130 16.96 7.80 15.14
N SER A 131 16.16 7.58 14.10
CA SER A 131 14.90 6.85 14.23
C SER A 131 15.11 5.39 14.66
N VAL A 132 14.25 4.88 15.53
CA VAL A 132 14.26 3.49 16.01
C VAL A 132 13.30 2.65 15.16
N LEU A 133 13.73 1.47 14.73
CA LEU A 133 12.84 0.47 14.12
C LEU A 133 12.52 -0.60 15.17
N LEU A 134 11.24 -0.83 15.42
CA LEU A 134 10.75 -1.87 16.31
C LEU A 134 10.01 -2.96 15.51
N ASP A 135 10.32 -4.20 15.86
CA ASP A 135 9.59 -5.40 15.41
C ASP A 135 8.68 -5.85 16.56
N GLY A 136 7.37 -5.88 16.32
CA GLY A 136 6.35 -6.27 17.29
C GLY A 136 6.25 -7.78 17.54
N GLY A 137 6.90 -8.62 16.72
CA GLY A 137 6.87 -10.07 16.84
C GLY A 137 6.12 -10.78 15.70
N ASP A 138 5.99 -12.10 15.84
CA ASP A 138 5.44 -13.00 14.80
C ASP A 138 6.14 -12.89 13.43
N THR A 139 7.46 -12.74 13.49
CA THR A 139 8.32 -12.47 12.32
C THR A 139 8.86 -13.74 11.67
N TRP A 140 9.26 -14.73 12.46
CA TRP A 140 10.12 -15.84 12.00
C TRP A 140 9.38 -17.07 11.47
N GLN A 141 8.05 -17.13 11.56
CA GLN A 141 7.22 -18.28 11.19
C GLN A 141 6.07 -17.86 10.28
N GLY A 142 5.41 -18.80 9.59
CA GLY A 142 4.11 -18.54 8.96
C GLY A 142 4.13 -18.46 7.43
N SER A 143 5.27 -18.72 6.80
CA SER A 143 5.39 -18.89 5.36
C SER A 143 6.37 -20.02 5.02
N ALA A 144 6.33 -20.47 3.76
CA ALA A 144 7.27 -21.47 3.25
C ALA A 144 8.74 -20.99 3.28
N THR A 145 8.99 -19.68 3.33
CA THR A 145 10.35 -19.14 3.37
C THR A 145 11.00 -19.19 4.76
N ALA A 146 10.26 -19.64 5.79
CA ALA A 146 10.77 -19.91 7.12
C ALA A 146 11.34 -21.33 7.29
N LEU A 147 11.29 -22.17 6.24
CA LEU A 147 11.74 -23.57 6.24
C LEU A 147 13.10 -23.74 5.57
#